data_AF-A0A519MNB6-F1
#
_entry.id   AF-A0A519MNB6-F1
#
_cell.length_a   1.000
_cell.length_b   1.000
_cell.length_c   1.000
_cell.angle_alpha   90.00
_cell.angle_beta   90.00
_cell.angle_gamma   90.00
#
_symmetry.space_group_name_H-M   'P 1'
#
loop_
_entity.id
_entity.type
_entity.pdbx_description
1 polymer ?
#
loop_
_entity_poly.entity_id
_entity_poly.type
_entity_poly.pdbx_seq_one_letter_code
_entity_poly.pdbx_strand_id
1 'polypeptide(L)'
;MTTMLIIMAGAVVGTTTPDDANGYTLVPAPEGFDGDLATVEYDTAAGTATLSLAGVQARRIAAIKTEAATHLAATAWRLQRASERERAGWLQLADVACVLAERESVRRSSDAAEAAVLGLTDVAAVRAFTWAPDAVQVPAPRLLTHEQFIQRFTPGEWEAMTTAARTNAAMDAWMRRFTLAAFVNLDDPATAAGVQALELASILASGRADEVLAGPLIAT
;
A
#
# COMPACT_ATOMS: atom_id res chain seq x y z
N MET A 1 11.17 38.46 -11.95
CA MET A 1 10.48 39.44 -11.09
C MET A 1 10.67 38.98 -9.66
N THR A 2 11.20 39.83 -8.77
CA THR A 2 11.42 39.48 -7.36
C THR A 2 10.11 39.60 -6.59
N THR A 3 9.60 38.50 -6.05
CA THR A 3 8.37 38.51 -5.24
C THR A 3 8.67 39.10 -3.86
N MET A 4 7.86 40.08 -3.44
CA MET A 4 7.90 40.66 -2.10
C MET A 4 6.72 40.15 -1.29
N LEU A 5 6.91 40.03 0.02
CA LEU A 5 5.88 39.69 1.01
C LEU A 5 5.40 40.96 1.70
N ILE A 6 4.08 41.09 1.84
CA ILE A 6 3.44 42.19 2.57
C ILE A 6 3.36 41.79 4.03
N ILE A 7 3.94 42.61 4.91
CA ILE A 7 3.88 42.43 6.37
C ILE A 7 2.94 43.47 6.97
N MET A 8 1.94 42.99 7.72
CA MET A 8 1.02 43.83 8.50
C MET A 8 0.88 43.27 9.92
N ALA A 9 1.01 44.14 10.93
CA ALA A 9 0.92 43.76 12.35
C ALA A 9 1.80 42.55 12.75
N GLY A 10 2.98 42.42 12.11
CA GLY A 10 3.91 41.33 12.38
C GLY A 10 3.59 39.98 11.71
N ALA A 11 2.64 39.94 10.78
CA ALA A 11 2.27 38.74 10.03
C ALA A 11 2.41 38.95 8.52
N VAL A 12 2.69 37.87 7.79
CA VAL A 12 2.66 37.85 6.32
C VAL A 12 1.20 37.79 5.87
N VAL A 13 0.76 38.78 5.08
CA VAL A 13 -0.65 38.90 4.65
C VAL A 13 -0.86 38.82 3.15
N GLY A 14 0.22 38.85 2.36
CA GLY A 14 0.12 38.86 0.90
C GLY A 14 1.48 38.86 0.21
N THR A 15 1.43 38.85 -1.11
CA THR A 15 2.59 39.02 -1.99
C THR A 15 2.40 40.23 -2.90
N THR A 16 3.46 40.93 -3.27
CA THR A 16 3.43 42.04 -4.22
C THR A 16 4.73 42.12 -5.03
N THR A 17 4.80 43.08 -5.95
CA THR A 17 6.01 43.44 -6.68
C THR A 17 6.78 44.55 -5.97
N PRO A 18 8.10 44.71 -6.23
CA PRO A 18 8.94 45.67 -5.51
C PRO A 18 8.51 47.14 -5.62
N ASP A 19 7.78 47.51 -6.67
CA ASP A 19 7.39 48.90 -6.96
C ASP A 19 6.05 49.32 -6.31
N ASP A 20 5.52 48.52 -5.38
CA ASP A 20 4.26 48.79 -4.69
C ASP A 20 4.42 49.82 -3.56
N ALA A 21 3.88 51.03 -3.76
CA ALA A 21 4.04 52.19 -2.87
C ALA A 21 3.02 52.26 -1.71
N ASN A 22 2.28 51.18 -1.44
CA ASN A 22 1.11 51.20 -0.55
C ASN A 22 1.39 51.32 0.98
N GLY A 23 2.58 51.75 1.40
CA GLY A 23 2.88 52.06 2.81
C GLY A 23 2.96 50.87 3.77
N TYR A 24 2.95 49.64 3.26
CA TYR A 24 3.19 48.43 4.03
C TYR A 24 4.69 48.11 4.12
N THR A 25 5.06 47.27 5.09
CA THR A 25 6.44 46.74 5.15
C THR A 25 6.58 45.62 4.13
N LEU A 26 7.57 45.75 3.24
CA LEU A 26 7.88 44.75 2.23
C LEU A 26 9.14 43.98 2.60
N VAL A 27 9.06 42.66 2.58
CA VAL A 27 10.18 41.77 2.87
C VAL A 27 10.37 40.83 1.68
N PRO A 28 11.61 40.58 1.22
CA PRO A 28 11.85 39.60 0.16
C PRO A 28 11.27 38.23 0.52
N ALA A 29 10.63 37.57 -0.44
CA ALA A 29 10.20 36.19 -0.23
C ALA A 29 11.41 35.28 0.01
N PRO A 30 11.31 34.27 0.90
CA PRO A 30 12.41 33.36 1.15
C PRO A 30 12.76 32.55 -0.10
N GLU A 31 14.01 32.09 -0.18
CA GLU A 31 14.45 31.26 -1.29
C GLU A 31 13.60 29.98 -1.38
N GLY A 32 13.07 29.70 -2.58
CA GLY A 32 12.19 28.56 -2.80
C GLY A 32 10.73 28.77 -2.42
N PHE A 33 10.33 29.99 -2.06
CA PHE A 33 8.92 30.37 -1.94
C PHE A 33 8.18 30.16 -3.26
N ASP A 34 7.02 29.50 -3.19
CA ASP A 34 6.23 29.09 -4.35
C ASP A 34 4.82 29.71 -4.38
N GLY A 35 4.59 30.74 -3.56
CA GLY A 35 3.32 31.45 -3.48
C GLY A 35 2.46 31.09 -2.26
N ASP A 36 2.82 30.05 -1.52
CA ASP A 36 2.04 29.60 -0.35
C ASP A 36 2.51 30.23 0.95
N LEU A 37 1.76 31.24 1.36
CA LEU A 37 2.02 32.01 2.57
C LEU A 37 1.91 31.17 3.85
N ALA A 38 1.20 30.04 3.84
CA ALA A 38 1.10 29.17 5.02
C ALA A 38 2.43 28.49 5.37
N THR A 39 3.38 28.47 4.43
CA THR A 39 4.72 27.91 4.63
C THR A 39 5.74 28.96 5.08
N VAL A 40 5.35 30.21 5.28
CA VAL A 40 6.27 31.31 5.56
C VAL A 40 6.09 31.82 6.99
N GLU A 41 7.18 31.92 7.72
CA GLU A 41 7.26 32.58 9.02
C GLU A 41 8.04 33.88 8.90
N TYR A 42 7.52 34.94 9.54
CA TYR A 42 8.18 36.24 9.60
C TYR A 42 8.80 36.46 10.97
N ASP A 43 10.12 36.64 11.00
CA ASP A 43 10.85 37.05 12.19
C ASP A 43 10.79 38.58 12.30
N THR A 44 10.00 39.06 13.27
CA THR A 44 9.83 40.49 13.53
C THR A 44 11.09 41.16 14.08
N ALA A 45 11.98 40.42 14.73
CA ALA A 45 13.22 40.94 15.30
C ALA A 45 14.33 41.04 14.26
N ALA A 46 14.45 40.03 13.39
CA ALA A 46 15.41 40.03 12.29
C ALA A 46 14.92 40.80 11.05
N GLY A 47 13.61 41.02 10.92
CA GLY A 47 13.01 41.65 9.74
C GLY A 47 13.04 40.76 8.49
N THR A 48 13.12 39.43 8.68
CA THR A 48 13.31 38.46 7.60
C THR A 48 12.20 37.42 7.56
N ALA A 49 11.80 37.02 6.36
CA ALA A 49 10.88 35.90 6.15
C ALA A 49 11.66 34.62 5.85
N THR A 50 11.23 33.50 6.43
CA THR A 50 11.82 32.17 6.25
C THR A 50 10.74 31.13 5.99
N LEU A 51 11.10 30.00 5.38
CA LEU A 51 10.17 28.88 5.24
C LEU A 51 10.09 28.11 6.56
N SER A 52 8.88 27.84 7.02
CA SER A 52 8.64 27.01 8.18
C SER A 52 8.83 25.54 7.82
N LEU A 53 9.60 24.81 8.65
CA LEU A 53 9.79 23.37 8.46
C LEU A 53 8.45 22.63 8.46
N ALA A 54 7.58 22.95 9.43
CA ALA A 54 6.27 22.33 9.57
C ALA A 54 5.37 22.60 8.35
N GLY A 55 5.37 23.82 7.81
CA GLY A 55 4.60 24.16 6.62
C GLY A 55 5.09 23.42 5.37
N VAL A 56 6.42 23.38 5.18
CA VAL A 56 7.03 22.66 4.04
C VAL A 56 6.78 21.15 4.14
N GLN A 57 6.86 20.56 5.35
CA GLN A 57 6.50 19.16 5.59
C GLN A 57 5.04 18.88 5.27
N ALA A 58 4.11 19.68 5.79
CA ALA A 58 2.67 19.52 5.56
C ALA A 58 2.34 19.58 4.07
N ARG A 59 2.94 20.53 3.34
CA ARG A 59 2.78 20.64 1.89
C ARG A 59 3.33 19.42 1.16
N ARG A 60 4.52 18.93 1.51
CA ARG A 60 5.11 17.75 0.86
C ARG A 60 4.27 16.50 1.10
N ILE A 61 3.74 16.32 2.31
CA ILE A 61 2.79 15.24 2.65
C ILE A 61 1.51 15.34 1.82
N ALA A 62 0.96 16.54 1.66
CA ALA A 62 -0.22 16.74 0.80
C ALA A 62 0.06 16.35 -0.66
N ALA A 63 1.24 16.72 -1.19
CA ALA A 63 1.66 16.31 -2.53
C ALA A 63 1.79 14.79 -2.67
N ILE A 64 2.43 14.12 -1.70
CA ILE A 64 2.55 12.64 -1.66
C ILE A 64 1.16 11.99 -1.72
N LYS A 65 0.19 12.49 -0.94
CA LYS A 65 -1.20 11.97 -0.96
C LYS A 65 -1.86 12.14 -2.31
N THR A 66 -1.69 13.29 -2.96
CA THR A 66 -2.22 13.52 -4.31
C THR A 66 -1.57 12.58 -5.33
N GLU A 67 -0.24 12.45 -5.29
CA GLU A 67 0.52 11.54 -6.16
C GLU A 67 0.05 10.08 -5.97
N ALA A 68 -0.08 9.62 -4.71
CA ALA A 68 -0.60 8.30 -4.38
C ALA A 68 -2.03 8.08 -4.90
N ALA A 69 -2.92 9.06 -4.75
CA ALA A 69 -4.27 9.01 -5.28
C ALA A 69 -4.28 8.87 -6.81
N THR A 70 -3.38 9.57 -7.52
CA THR A 70 -3.21 9.42 -8.98
C THR A 70 -2.77 8.00 -9.36
N HIS A 71 -1.80 7.41 -8.65
CA HIS A 71 -1.39 6.02 -8.88
C HIS A 71 -2.54 5.03 -8.65
N LEU A 72 -3.32 5.21 -7.57
CA LEU A 72 -4.49 4.40 -7.29
C LEU A 72 -5.60 4.58 -8.34
N ALA A 73 -5.81 5.78 -8.87
CA ALA A 73 -6.76 6.00 -9.96
C ALA A 73 -6.31 5.29 -11.26
N ALA A 74 -5.01 5.34 -11.58
CA ALA A 74 -4.45 4.71 -12.78
C ALA A 74 -4.59 3.17 -12.78
N THR A 75 -4.71 2.54 -11.61
CA THR A 75 -4.91 1.08 -11.49
C THR A 75 -6.39 0.66 -11.51
N ALA A 76 -7.33 1.61 -11.46
CA ALA A 76 -8.75 1.30 -11.31
C ALA A 76 -9.33 0.44 -12.45
N TRP A 77 -8.96 0.74 -13.69
CA TRP A 77 -9.43 -0.06 -14.84
C TRP A 77 -8.90 -1.50 -14.82
N ARG A 78 -7.67 -1.72 -14.31
CA ARG A 78 -7.09 -3.06 -14.16
C ARG A 78 -7.86 -3.86 -13.13
N LEU A 79 -8.19 -3.24 -12.01
CA LEU A 79 -9.00 -3.86 -10.96
C LEU A 79 -10.39 -4.22 -11.50
N GLN A 80 -11.07 -3.28 -12.15
CA GLN A 80 -12.38 -3.53 -12.76
C GLN A 80 -12.32 -4.71 -13.73
N ARG A 81 -11.36 -4.70 -14.67
CA ARG A 81 -11.19 -5.77 -15.65
C ARG A 81 -10.90 -7.12 -14.98
N ALA A 82 -10.03 -7.15 -13.98
CA ALA A 82 -9.72 -8.37 -13.24
C ALA A 82 -10.98 -8.91 -12.54
N SER A 83 -11.76 -8.04 -11.87
CA SER A 83 -12.99 -8.43 -11.18
C SER A 83 -14.08 -8.91 -12.15
N GLU A 84 -14.23 -8.29 -13.32
CA GLU A 84 -15.18 -8.74 -14.35
C GLU A 84 -14.81 -10.13 -14.86
N ARG A 85 -13.52 -10.39 -15.11
CA ARG A 85 -13.04 -11.68 -15.60
C ARG A 85 -13.14 -12.78 -14.54
N GLU A 86 -12.85 -12.46 -13.28
CA GLU A 86 -13.07 -13.36 -12.14
C GLU A 86 -14.55 -13.76 -12.04
N ARG A 87 -15.46 -12.78 -12.03
CA ARG A 87 -16.91 -13.04 -11.95
C ARG A 87 -17.45 -13.86 -13.10
N ALA A 88 -16.88 -13.68 -14.29
CA ALA A 88 -17.30 -14.42 -15.47
C ALA A 88 -16.64 -15.81 -15.56
N GLY A 89 -15.66 -16.13 -14.70
CA GLY A 89 -14.91 -17.38 -14.74
C GLY A 89 -13.84 -17.47 -15.85
N TRP A 90 -13.42 -16.32 -16.40
CA TRP A 90 -12.45 -16.24 -17.52
C TRP A 90 -11.00 -16.08 -17.05
N LEU A 91 -10.77 -15.86 -15.75
CA LEU A 91 -9.45 -15.68 -15.14
C LEU A 91 -9.39 -16.26 -13.73
N GLN A 92 -8.17 -16.37 -13.22
CA GLN A 92 -7.86 -16.84 -11.88
C GLN A 92 -8.02 -15.71 -10.85
N LEU A 93 -8.31 -16.13 -9.62
CA LEU A 93 -8.46 -15.27 -8.45
C LEU A 93 -7.20 -14.45 -8.11
N ALA A 94 -6.03 -14.95 -8.54
CA ALA A 94 -4.76 -14.31 -8.31
C ALA A 94 -4.64 -12.94 -9.02
N ASP A 95 -5.43 -12.67 -10.06
CA ASP A 95 -5.33 -11.42 -10.82
C ASP A 95 -5.91 -10.22 -10.06
N VAL A 96 -7.08 -10.39 -9.43
CA VAL A 96 -7.64 -9.36 -8.54
C VAL A 96 -6.72 -9.16 -7.34
N ALA A 97 -6.25 -10.26 -6.74
CA ALA A 97 -5.32 -10.22 -5.62
C ALA A 97 -4.00 -9.49 -5.97
N CYS A 98 -3.44 -9.72 -7.15
CA CYS A 98 -2.24 -9.01 -7.64
C CYS A 98 -2.47 -7.50 -7.76
N VAL A 99 -3.56 -7.08 -8.40
CA VAL A 99 -3.87 -5.64 -8.54
C VAL A 99 -4.15 -5.00 -7.18
N LEU A 100 -4.82 -5.71 -6.27
CA LEU A 100 -5.03 -5.22 -4.90
C LEU A 100 -3.72 -5.11 -4.11
N ALA A 101 -2.79 -6.06 -4.29
CA ALA A 101 -1.47 -6.03 -3.65
C ALA A 101 -0.62 -4.87 -4.18
N GLU A 102 -0.64 -4.59 -5.49
CA GLU A 102 -0.02 -3.38 -6.05
C GLU A 102 -0.60 -2.11 -5.42
N ARG A 103 -1.92 -2.02 -5.32
CA ARG A 103 -2.57 -0.87 -4.67
C ARG A 103 -2.18 -0.72 -3.19
N GLU A 104 -2.03 -1.84 -2.50
CA GLU A 104 -1.59 -1.85 -1.10
C GLU A 104 -0.11 -1.46 -0.96
N SER A 105 0.74 -1.83 -1.92
CA SER A 105 2.12 -1.36 -2.02
C SER A 105 2.18 0.17 -2.14
N VAL A 106 1.31 0.77 -2.96
CA VAL A 106 1.19 2.25 -3.06
C VAL A 106 0.81 2.87 -1.71
N ARG A 107 -0.19 2.32 -1.02
CA ARG A 107 -0.64 2.84 0.29
C ARG A 107 0.49 2.81 1.32
N ARG A 108 1.13 1.65 1.48
CA ARG A 108 2.23 1.50 2.45
C ARG A 108 3.44 2.35 2.09
N SER A 109 3.73 2.51 0.80
CA SER A 109 4.82 3.39 0.34
C SER A 109 4.50 4.86 0.63
N SER A 110 3.25 5.29 0.45
CA SER A 110 2.77 6.63 0.82
C SER A 110 2.91 6.86 2.33
N ASP A 111 2.38 5.95 3.16
CA ASP A 111 2.44 6.05 4.62
C ASP A 111 3.90 6.14 5.12
N ALA A 112 4.78 5.29 4.56
CA ALA A 112 6.21 5.32 4.88
C ALA A 112 6.88 6.64 4.44
N ALA A 113 6.50 7.17 3.27
CA ALA A 113 7.02 8.44 2.78
C ALA A 113 6.56 9.62 3.64
N GLU A 114 5.30 9.64 4.08
CA GLU A 114 4.79 10.65 5.01
C GLU A 114 5.54 10.63 6.34
N ALA A 115 5.75 9.44 6.91
CA ALA A 115 6.52 9.27 8.14
C ALA A 115 7.98 9.74 7.96
N ALA A 116 8.59 9.42 6.81
CA ALA A 116 9.95 9.87 6.49
C ALA A 116 10.04 11.39 6.40
N VAL A 117 9.08 12.06 5.74
CA VAL A 117 9.04 13.54 5.64
C VAL A 117 8.91 14.19 7.01
N LEU A 118 8.06 13.65 7.90
CA LEU A 118 7.92 14.15 9.27
C LEU A 118 9.20 14.01 10.09
N GLY A 119 10.04 13.01 9.79
CA GLY A 119 11.33 12.80 10.44
C GLY A 119 12.45 13.73 9.97
N LEU A 120 12.26 14.48 8.88
CA LEU A 120 13.26 15.40 8.36
C LEU A 120 13.32 16.68 9.20
N THR A 121 14.54 17.15 9.51
CA THR A 121 14.77 18.28 10.42
C THR A 121 15.14 19.58 9.70
N ASP A 122 15.20 19.57 8.37
CA ASP A 122 15.66 20.70 7.56
C ASP A 122 14.79 20.87 6.30
N VAL A 123 14.55 22.12 5.92
CA VAL A 123 13.69 22.50 4.79
C VAL A 123 14.27 22.01 3.46
N ALA A 124 15.60 22.11 3.26
CA ALA A 124 16.21 21.64 2.02
C ALA A 124 16.09 20.13 1.87
N ALA A 125 16.23 19.38 2.97
CA ALA A 125 16.00 17.92 2.97
C ALA A 125 14.54 17.56 2.59
N VAL A 126 13.54 18.26 3.15
CA VAL A 126 12.13 18.03 2.79
C VAL A 126 11.86 18.31 1.31
N ARG A 127 12.43 19.39 0.77
CA ARG A 127 12.27 19.77 -0.64
C ARG A 127 12.97 18.81 -1.59
N ALA A 128 14.10 18.23 -1.18
CA ALA A 128 14.81 17.22 -1.96
C ALA A 128 14.19 15.82 -1.85
N PHE A 129 13.24 15.61 -0.94
CA PHE A 129 12.66 14.29 -0.68
C PHE A 129 11.81 13.78 -1.85
N THR A 130 12.20 12.61 -2.35
CA THR A 130 11.46 11.84 -3.36
C THR A 130 10.99 10.52 -2.78
N TRP A 131 9.86 10.01 -3.26
CA TRP A 131 9.36 8.68 -2.93
C TRP A 131 8.98 7.93 -4.21
N ALA A 132 8.81 6.62 -4.08
CA ALA A 132 8.36 5.75 -5.17
C ALA A 132 7.12 4.96 -4.72
N PRO A 133 6.11 4.77 -5.60
CA PRO A 133 4.87 4.07 -5.27
C PRO A 133 5.06 2.57 -4.95
N ASP A 134 6.21 2.02 -5.30
CA ASP A 134 6.59 0.62 -5.14
C ASP A 134 7.77 0.45 -4.16
N ALA A 135 8.07 1.45 -3.34
CA ALA A 135 9.15 1.37 -2.36
C ALA A 135 8.90 0.27 -1.28
N VAL A 136 7.64 0.07 -0.90
CA VAL A 136 7.21 -0.97 0.05
C VAL A 136 6.40 -2.04 -0.69
N GLN A 137 7.03 -3.16 -1.01
CA GLN A 137 6.39 -4.26 -1.73
C GLN A 137 5.42 -5.03 -0.84
N VAL A 138 4.23 -5.32 -1.40
CA VAL A 138 3.22 -6.17 -0.75
C VAL A 138 2.98 -7.37 -1.66
N PRO A 139 3.28 -8.60 -1.20
CA PRO A 139 3.07 -9.78 -2.00
C PRO A 139 1.56 -10.02 -2.21
N ALA A 140 1.21 -10.47 -3.41
CA ALA A 140 -0.15 -10.90 -3.69
C ALA A 140 -0.50 -12.14 -2.84
N PRO A 141 -1.66 -12.15 -2.16
CA PRO A 141 -2.13 -13.34 -1.46
C PRO A 141 -2.23 -14.54 -2.41
N ARG A 142 -1.73 -15.70 -1.97
CA ARG A 142 -1.80 -16.94 -2.76
C ARG A 142 -3.15 -17.61 -2.55
N LEU A 143 -4.13 -17.19 -3.35
CA LEU A 143 -5.50 -17.68 -3.30
C LEU A 143 -5.76 -18.77 -4.36
N LEU A 144 -6.45 -19.83 -3.96
CA LEU A 144 -6.94 -20.90 -4.83
C LEU A 144 -8.45 -21.05 -4.68
N THR A 145 -9.15 -21.50 -5.72
CA THR A 145 -10.48 -22.07 -5.55
C THR A 145 -10.40 -23.37 -4.75
N HIS A 146 -11.53 -23.83 -4.21
CA HIS A 146 -11.58 -25.15 -3.57
C HIS A 146 -11.13 -26.26 -4.53
N GLU A 147 -11.58 -26.22 -5.78
CA GLU A 147 -11.17 -27.21 -6.80
C GLU A 147 -9.67 -27.18 -7.07
N GLN A 148 -9.08 -25.99 -7.27
CA GLN A 148 -7.64 -25.84 -7.49
C GLN A 148 -6.82 -26.33 -6.29
N PHE A 149 -7.34 -26.15 -5.06
CA PHE A 149 -6.72 -26.69 -3.87
C PHE A 149 -6.78 -28.23 -3.83
N ILE A 150 -7.93 -28.84 -4.15
CA ILE A 150 -8.06 -30.30 -4.25
C ILE A 150 -7.11 -30.87 -5.30
N GLN A 151 -6.97 -30.20 -6.46
CA GLN A 151 -6.05 -30.62 -7.53
C GLN A 151 -4.57 -30.62 -7.13
N ARG A 152 -4.20 -30.01 -5.99
CA ARG A 152 -2.84 -30.13 -5.43
C ARG A 152 -2.56 -31.51 -4.84
N PHE A 153 -3.61 -32.25 -4.45
CA PHE A 153 -3.52 -33.59 -3.91
C PHE A 153 -3.67 -34.62 -5.04
N THR A 154 -2.98 -35.75 -4.91
CA THR A 154 -3.21 -36.90 -5.79
C THR A 154 -4.55 -37.57 -5.44
N PRO A 155 -5.15 -38.33 -6.37
CA PRO A 155 -6.38 -39.07 -6.09
C PRO A 155 -6.26 -40.00 -4.87
N GLY A 156 -5.10 -40.65 -4.68
CA GLY A 156 -4.85 -41.53 -3.53
C GLY A 156 -4.72 -40.77 -2.21
N GLU A 157 -4.08 -39.59 -2.23
CA GLU A 157 -4.01 -38.70 -1.06
C GLU A 157 -5.41 -38.23 -0.65
N TRP A 158 -6.24 -37.87 -1.63
CA TRP A 158 -7.60 -37.43 -1.37
C TRP A 158 -8.49 -38.54 -0.78
N GLU A 159 -8.35 -39.78 -1.27
CA GLU A 159 -9.04 -40.95 -0.72
C GLU A 159 -8.60 -41.24 0.73
N ALA A 160 -7.29 -41.14 1.01
CA ALA A 160 -6.75 -41.32 2.35
C ALA A 160 -7.27 -40.24 3.33
N MET A 161 -7.26 -38.98 2.90
CA MET A 161 -7.82 -37.86 3.67
C MET A 161 -9.32 -38.06 3.98
N THR A 162 -10.10 -38.47 2.97
CA THR A 162 -11.53 -38.71 3.12
C THR A 162 -11.81 -39.87 4.08
N THR A 163 -10.99 -40.92 4.02
CA THR A 163 -11.08 -42.07 4.93
C THR A 163 -10.76 -41.66 6.37
N ALA A 164 -9.70 -40.86 6.58
CA ALA A 164 -9.33 -40.34 7.89
C ALA A 164 -10.40 -39.41 8.48
N ALA A 165 -11.04 -38.57 7.65
CA ALA A 165 -12.09 -37.65 8.09
C ALA A 165 -13.31 -38.37 8.69
N ARG A 166 -13.66 -39.57 8.20
CA ARG A 166 -14.80 -40.34 8.71
C ARG A 166 -14.65 -40.78 10.16
N THR A 167 -13.42 -40.90 10.66
CA THR A 167 -13.11 -41.34 12.02
C THR A 167 -12.53 -40.22 12.90
N ASN A 168 -12.22 -39.06 12.31
CA ASN A 168 -11.65 -37.91 13.01
C ASN A 168 -12.49 -36.64 12.75
N ALA A 169 -13.30 -36.25 13.73
CA ALA A 169 -14.18 -35.09 13.64
C ALA A 169 -13.45 -33.76 13.40
N ALA A 170 -12.21 -33.61 13.90
CA ALA A 170 -11.42 -32.40 13.65
C ALA A 170 -10.98 -32.31 12.18
N MET A 171 -10.61 -33.45 11.59
CA MET A 171 -10.28 -33.55 10.16
C MET A 171 -11.52 -33.30 9.29
N ASP A 172 -12.67 -33.88 9.62
CA ASP A 172 -13.94 -33.61 8.91
C ASP A 172 -14.32 -32.13 8.96
N ALA A 173 -14.25 -31.51 10.15
CA ALA A 173 -14.52 -30.08 10.31
C ALA A 173 -13.54 -29.21 9.49
N TRP A 174 -12.25 -29.56 9.47
CA TRP A 174 -11.24 -28.86 8.68
C TRP A 174 -11.50 -28.99 7.18
N MET A 175 -11.82 -30.18 6.67
CA MET A 175 -12.17 -30.38 5.24
C MET A 175 -13.42 -29.57 4.85
N ARG A 176 -14.46 -29.58 5.70
CA ARG A 176 -15.71 -28.82 5.45
C ARG A 176 -15.50 -27.31 5.37
N ARG A 177 -14.49 -26.76 6.05
CA ARG A 177 -14.13 -25.35 5.96
C ARG A 177 -13.86 -24.93 4.51
N PHE A 178 -13.16 -25.76 3.74
CA PHE A 178 -12.83 -25.44 2.33
C PHE A 178 -14.04 -25.57 1.41
N THR A 179 -14.98 -26.46 1.73
CA THR A 179 -16.25 -26.57 1.00
C THR A 179 -17.11 -25.31 1.10
N LEU A 180 -17.03 -24.61 2.22
CA LEU A 180 -17.79 -23.37 2.47
C LEU A 180 -17.03 -22.09 2.12
N ALA A 181 -15.71 -22.18 1.98
CA ALA A 181 -14.88 -21.03 1.67
C ALA A 181 -15.05 -20.64 0.19
N ALA A 182 -15.17 -19.33 -0.08
CA ALA A 182 -15.08 -18.84 -1.45
C ALA A 182 -13.71 -19.17 -2.05
N PHE A 183 -12.64 -18.95 -1.27
CA PHE A 183 -11.25 -19.16 -1.65
C PHE A 183 -10.45 -19.79 -0.52
N VAL A 184 -9.43 -20.56 -0.89
CA VAL A 184 -8.42 -21.12 0.01
C VAL A 184 -7.19 -20.23 -0.05
N ASN A 185 -6.80 -19.63 1.08
CA ASN A 185 -5.57 -18.85 1.20
C ASN A 185 -4.43 -19.75 1.69
N LEU A 186 -3.38 -19.90 0.87
CA LEU A 186 -2.20 -20.71 1.20
C LEU A 186 -1.27 -20.02 2.21
N ASP A 187 -1.41 -18.71 2.41
CA ASP A 187 -0.63 -17.93 3.37
C ASP A 187 -1.31 -17.83 4.74
N ASP A 188 -2.54 -18.36 4.89
CA ASP A 188 -3.21 -18.48 6.19
C ASP A 188 -2.50 -19.55 7.05
N PRO A 189 -2.00 -19.21 8.26
CA PRO A 189 -1.35 -20.16 9.15
C PRO A 189 -2.20 -21.39 9.46
N ALA A 190 -3.53 -21.25 9.51
CA ALA A 190 -4.43 -22.37 9.76
C ALA A 190 -4.55 -23.33 8.56
N THR A 191 -4.45 -22.83 7.33
CA THR A 191 -4.36 -23.68 6.13
C THR A 191 -3.04 -24.45 6.14
N ALA A 192 -1.92 -23.76 6.36
CA ALA A 192 -0.59 -24.37 6.40
C ALA A 192 -0.48 -25.44 7.50
N ALA A 193 -0.92 -25.12 8.72
CA ALA A 193 -0.92 -26.06 9.84
C ALA A 193 -1.79 -27.29 9.57
N GLY A 194 -2.94 -27.11 8.91
CA GLY A 194 -3.81 -28.22 8.51
C GLY A 194 -3.14 -29.17 7.53
N VAL A 195 -2.49 -28.66 6.48
CA VAL A 195 -1.77 -29.48 5.50
C VAL A 195 -0.56 -30.18 6.15
N GLN A 196 0.19 -29.50 6.99
CA GLN A 196 1.30 -30.09 7.75
C GLN A 196 0.83 -31.20 8.71
N ALA A 197 -0.35 -31.05 9.32
CA ALA A 197 -0.92 -32.09 10.18
C ALA A 197 -1.22 -33.38 9.42
N LEU A 198 -1.54 -33.32 8.11
CA LEU A 198 -1.74 -34.52 7.29
C LEU A 198 -0.45 -35.32 7.11
N GLU A 199 0.67 -34.63 6.95
CA GLU A 199 1.98 -35.26 6.87
C GLU A 199 2.40 -35.86 8.23
N LEU A 200 2.20 -35.11 9.33
CA LEU A 200 2.47 -35.61 10.69
C LEU A 200 1.62 -36.84 11.04
N ALA A 201 0.39 -36.91 10.53
CA ALA A 201 -0.50 -38.06 10.66
C ALA A 201 -0.17 -39.20 9.70
N SER A 202 0.88 -39.07 8.88
CA SER A 202 1.26 -40.03 7.82
C SER A 202 0.15 -40.29 6.79
N ILE A 203 -0.79 -39.34 6.64
CA ILE A 203 -1.79 -39.34 5.56
C ILE A 203 -1.14 -38.89 4.25
N LEU A 204 -0.21 -37.93 4.35
CA LEU A 204 0.69 -37.55 3.26
C LEU A 204 2.09 -38.12 3.52
N ALA A 205 2.83 -38.37 2.44
CA ALA A 205 4.24 -38.74 2.53
C ALA A 205 5.10 -37.57 3.05
N SER A 206 6.28 -37.85 3.58
CA SER A 206 7.16 -36.80 4.08
C SER A 206 7.63 -35.85 2.97
N GLY A 207 7.63 -34.55 3.23
CA GLY A 207 7.90 -33.46 2.28
C GLY A 207 6.71 -33.07 1.41
N ARG A 208 5.61 -33.83 1.44
CA ARG A 208 4.47 -33.61 0.55
C ARG A 208 3.62 -32.41 0.95
N ALA A 209 3.56 -32.05 2.23
CA ALA A 209 2.86 -30.85 2.65
C ALA A 209 3.46 -29.59 2.01
N ASP A 210 4.78 -29.53 1.93
CA ASP A 210 5.50 -28.42 1.32
C ASP A 210 5.21 -28.32 -0.18
N GLU A 211 5.13 -29.45 -0.89
CA GLU A 211 4.76 -29.45 -2.32
C GLU A 211 3.33 -28.94 -2.55
N VAL A 212 2.38 -29.34 -1.70
CA VAL A 212 0.98 -28.87 -1.78
C VAL A 212 0.92 -27.35 -1.55
N LEU A 213 1.65 -26.84 -0.55
CA LEU A 213 1.65 -25.43 -0.16
C LEU A 213 2.51 -24.54 -1.07
N ALA A 214 3.61 -25.05 -1.63
CA ALA A 214 4.57 -24.27 -2.42
C ALA A 214 4.41 -24.44 -3.94
N GLY A 215 3.60 -25.42 -4.39
CA GLY A 215 3.45 -25.67 -5.82
C GLY A 215 2.97 -24.44 -6.60
N PRO A 216 3.36 -24.31 -7.88
CA PRO A 216 3.01 -23.16 -8.71
C PRO A 216 1.49 -22.99 -8.76
N LEU A 217 1.01 -21.74 -8.69
CA LEU A 217 -0.39 -21.44 -8.97
C LEU A 217 -0.65 -21.86 -10.42
N ILE A 218 -1.27 -23.03 -10.63
CA ILE A 218 -1.40 -23.64 -11.95
C ILE A 218 -2.26 -22.73 -12.81
N ALA A 219 -1.68 -22.15 -13.86
CA ALA A 219 -2.42 -21.48 -14.93
C ALA A 219 -2.98 -22.55 -15.87
N THR A 220 -4.25 -22.87 -15.73
CA THR A 220 -5.01 -23.67 -16.70
C THR A 220 -5.98 -22.76 -17.44
#